data_AF-A0A6G1ER21-F1
#
_entry.id   AF-A0A6G1ER21-F1
#
_cell.length_a   1.000
_cell.length_b   1.000
_cell.length_c   1.000
_cell.angle_alpha   90.00
_cell.angle_beta   90.00
_cell.angle_gamma   90.00
#
_symmetry.space_group_name_H-M   'P 1'
#
loop_
_entity.id
_entity.type
_entity.pdbx_description
1 polymer ?
#
loop_
_entity_poly.entity_id
_entity_poly.type
_entity_poly.pdbx_seq_one_letter_code
_entity_poly.pdbx_strand_id
1 'polypeptide(L)'
;MASPATSDTSTAASPSNPPSVELCTPPTEASFGTDEGPRHYRTVVNTLATTTPILDFDYSEECLLAVEEPVSFTEAEKESCWRRAMIKEMNSIEGYV
;
A
#
# COMPACT_ATOMS: atom_id res chain seq x y z
N MET A 1 -10.19 48.91 3.65
CA MET A 1 -10.07 47.47 3.98
C MET A 1 -11.46 46.95 4.31
N ALA A 2 -11.97 45.98 3.56
CA ALA A 2 -13.18 45.23 3.89
C ALA A 2 -13.11 43.87 3.17
N SER A 3 -13.04 42.79 3.94
CA SER A 3 -13.05 41.41 3.44
C SER A 3 -14.47 40.99 3.02
N PRO A 4 -14.64 40.14 2.00
CA PRO A 4 -15.92 39.51 1.74
C PRO A 4 -16.13 38.33 2.69
N ALA A 5 -17.33 38.23 3.25
CA ALA A 5 -17.78 37.09 4.05
C ALA A 5 -18.03 35.88 3.15
N THR A 6 -17.38 34.75 3.45
CA THR A 6 -17.75 33.45 2.89
C THR A 6 -18.87 32.88 3.74
N SER A 7 -20.05 32.71 3.14
CA SER A 7 -21.17 32.02 3.77
C SER A 7 -20.82 30.53 3.89
N ASP A 8 -20.58 30.07 5.12
CA ASP A 8 -20.48 28.65 5.45
C ASP A 8 -21.87 28.01 5.37
N THR A 9 -22.18 27.39 4.24
CA THR A 9 -23.31 26.46 4.15
C THR A 9 -22.89 25.16 4.84
N SER A 10 -23.16 25.07 6.14
CA SER A 10 -23.11 23.80 6.87
C SER A 10 -24.27 22.91 6.44
N THR A 11 -24.02 22.03 5.46
CA THR A 11 -24.91 20.90 5.19
C THR A 11 -24.71 19.89 6.33
N ALA A 12 -25.69 19.83 7.23
CA ALA A 12 -25.75 18.85 8.30
C ALA A 12 -25.71 17.42 7.70
N ALA A 13 -24.66 16.67 8.00
CA ALA A 13 -24.60 15.25 7.67
C ALA A 13 -25.46 14.47 8.68
N SER A 14 -26.46 13.75 8.17
CA SER A 14 -27.23 12.73 8.88
C SER A 14 -26.30 11.71 9.58
N PRO A 15 -26.75 11.02 10.65
CA PRO A 15 -25.90 10.06 11.36
C PRO A 15 -25.62 8.87 10.45
N SER A 16 -24.48 8.90 9.75
CA SER A 16 -24.05 7.80 8.91
C SER A 16 -23.50 6.68 9.79
N ASN A 17 -23.92 5.45 9.54
CA ASN A 17 -23.25 4.24 10.02
C ASN A 17 -21.73 4.37 9.86
N PRO A 18 -20.93 3.69 10.71
CA PRO A 18 -19.48 3.69 10.53
C PRO A 18 -19.14 3.28 9.09
N PRO A 19 -18.16 3.97 8.46
CA PRO A 19 -17.79 3.70 7.07
C PRO A 19 -17.42 2.22 6.92
N SER A 20 -18.07 1.55 5.98
CA SER A 20 -17.86 0.13 5.69
C SER A 20 -17.06 -0.03 4.40
N VAL A 21 -16.33 -1.14 4.28
CA VAL A 21 -15.59 -1.49 3.06
C VAL A 21 -16.58 -1.72 1.92
N GLU A 22 -16.45 -0.93 0.85
CA GLU A 22 -17.32 -1.01 -0.33
C GLU A 22 -16.47 -1.26 -1.58
N LEU A 23 -16.87 -2.27 -2.35
CA LEU A 23 -16.23 -2.63 -3.61
C LEU A 23 -16.89 -1.90 -4.78
N CYS A 24 -16.12 -1.48 -5.77
CA CYS A 24 -16.61 -0.88 -7.00
C CYS A 24 -16.17 -1.66 -8.24
N THR A 25 -16.82 -1.38 -9.37
CA THR A 25 -16.39 -1.87 -10.69
C THR A 25 -15.28 -0.96 -11.21
N PRO A 26 -14.23 -1.50 -11.85
CA PRO A 26 -13.18 -0.67 -12.44
C PRO A 26 -13.73 0.16 -13.62
N PRO A 27 -13.09 1.29 -13.96
CA PRO A 27 -13.31 1.96 -15.24
C PRO A 27 -13.11 0.99 -16.41
N THR A 28 -13.78 1.25 -17.54
CA THR A 28 -13.94 0.35 -18.71
C THR A 28 -12.63 -0.16 -19.35
N GLU A 29 -11.45 0.26 -18.90
CA GLU A 29 -10.14 -0.11 -19.45
C GLU A 29 -9.20 -0.82 -18.45
N ALA A 30 -9.73 -1.52 -17.46
CA ALA A 30 -8.87 -2.35 -16.60
C ALA A 30 -8.24 -3.51 -17.40
N SER A 31 -6.93 -3.46 -17.59
CA SER A 31 -6.15 -4.54 -18.23
C SER A 31 -6.28 -5.86 -17.46
N PHE A 32 -6.45 -6.97 -18.18
CA PHE A 32 -6.50 -8.32 -17.60
C PHE A 32 -5.09 -8.92 -17.53
N GLY A 33 -4.67 -9.31 -16.31
CA GLY A 33 -3.45 -10.09 -16.11
C GLY A 33 -3.66 -11.55 -16.51
N THR A 34 -2.62 -12.21 -17.02
CA THR A 34 -2.68 -13.63 -17.46
C THR A 34 -2.55 -14.63 -16.31
N ASP A 35 -2.06 -14.20 -15.15
CA ASP A 35 -1.83 -15.01 -13.95
C ASP A 35 -2.02 -14.14 -12.70
N GLU A 36 -3.24 -13.68 -12.45
CA GLU A 36 -3.56 -12.90 -11.26
C GLU A 36 -4.80 -13.46 -10.56
N GLY A 37 -4.81 -13.38 -9.23
CA GLY A 37 -5.99 -13.70 -8.43
C GLY A 37 -7.14 -12.71 -8.62
N PRO A 38 -8.29 -12.93 -7.95
CA PRO A 38 -9.45 -12.04 -8.04
C PRO A 38 -9.11 -10.61 -7.59
N ARG A 39 -9.40 -9.62 -8.46
CA ARG A 39 -9.19 -8.20 -8.16
C ARG A 39 -10.43 -7.56 -7.54
N HIS A 40 -10.22 -6.80 -6.48
CA HIS A 40 -11.22 -6.01 -5.78
C HIS A 40 -10.88 -4.52 -5.90
N TYR A 41 -11.77 -3.73 -6.49
CA TYR A 41 -11.55 -2.29 -6.64
C TYR A 41 -12.31 -1.52 -5.56
N ARG A 42 -11.75 -0.39 -5.13
CA ARG A 42 -12.34 0.52 -4.15
C ARG A 42 -12.07 1.96 -4.57
N THR A 43 -12.97 2.87 -4.21
CA THR A 43 -12.76 4.30 -4.45
C THR A 43 -11.77 4.86 -3.43
N VAL A 44 -11.00 5.88 -3.80
CA VAL A 44 -10.07 6.56 -2.88
C VAL A 44 -10.80 7.06 -1.63
N VAL A 45 -12.01 7.61 -1.82
CA VAL A 45 -12.84 8.10 -0.72
C VAL A 45 -13.22 6.97 0.23
N ASN A 46 -13.69 5.82 -0.28
CA ASN A 46 -14.04 4.68 0.56
C ASN A 46 -12.80 4.12 1.28
N THR A 47 -11.65 4.06 0.63
CA THR A 47 -10.40 3.65 1.26
C THR A 47 -10.07 4.55 2.44
N LEU A 48 -9.96 5.87 2.23
CA LEU A 48 -9.62 6.83 3.28
C LEU A 48 -10.63 6.85 4.42
N ALA A 49 -11.93 6.70 4.13
CA ALA A 49 -12.96 6.69 5.15
C ALA A 49 -12.89 5.46 6.07
N THR A 50 -12.39 4.33 5.56
CA THR A 50 -12.35 3.06 6.29
C THR A 50 -10.97 2.72 6.87
N THR A 51 -9.96 3.56 6.64
CA THR A 51 -8.60 3.35 7.11
C THR A 51 -8.36 4.14 8.39
N THR A 52 -7.78 3.49 9.40
CA THR A 52 -7.29 4.16 10.60
C THR A 52 -5.89 4.74 10.31
N PRO A 53 -5.68 6.07 10.38
CA PRO A 53 -4.36 6.64 10.17
C PRO A 53 -3.44 6.34 11.36
N ILE A 54 -2.20 5.94 11.06
CA ILE A 54 -1.14 5.83 12.06
C ILE A 54 -0.40 7.18 12.06
N LEU A 55 -0.57 7.97 13.11
CA LEU A 55 -0.06 9.34 13.21
C LEU A 55 1.28 9.41 13.95
N ASP A 56 1.58 8.38 14.72
CA ASP A 56 2.72 8.20 15.60
C ASP A 56 3.70 7.15 15.09
N PHE A 57 3.63 6.83 13.78
CA PHE A 57 4.56 5.91 13.17
C PHE A 57 5.96 6.55 13.14
N ASP A 58 6.84 6.03 13.99
CA ASP A 58 8.25 6.40 13.96
C ASP A 58 8.93 5.64 12.82
N TYR A 59 9.21 6.34 11.72
CA TYR A 59 9.95 5.80 10.57
C TYR A 59 11.41 5.44 10.92
N SER A 60 11.84 5.61 12.19
CA SER A 60 13.21 5.41 12.62
C SER A 60 13.69 3.96 12.64
N GLU A 61 12.81 2.97 12.80
CA GLU A 61 13.23 1.56 12.94
C GLU A 61 12.79 0.66 11.76
N GLU A 62 11.90 1.14 10.88
CA GLU A 62 11.33 0.35 9.78
C GLU A 62 11.52 0.97 8.39
N CYS A 63 12.34 2.02 8.25
CA CYS A 63 13.14 2.09 7.04
C CYS A 63 13.98 0.82 7.05
N LEU A 64 13.54 -0.21 6.30
CA LEU A 64 14.38 -1.30 5.87
C LEU A 64 15.53 -0.63 5.10
N LEU A 65 16.54 -0.17 5.83
CA LEU A 65 17.86 0.11 5.33
C LEU A 65 18.37 -1.25 4.91
N ALA A 66 17.89 -1.70 3.76
CA ALA A 66 18.61 -2.65 2.97
C ALA A 66 20.03 -2.09 2.91
N VAL A 67 21.00 -2.97 3.15
CA VAL A 67 22.33 -2.76 2.60
C VAL A 67 22.15 -2.24 1.17
N GLU A 68 22.94 -1.23 0.79
CA GLU A 68 22.94 -0.66 -0.56
C GLU A 68 22.77 -1.78 -1.60
N GLU A 69 21.78 -1.63 -2.48
CA GLU A 69 21.48 -2.68 -3.45
C GLU A 69 22.72 -2.90 -4.34
N PRO A 70 23.25 -4.13 -4.42
CA PRO A 70 24.44 -4.40 -5.21
C PRO A 70 24.14 -4.15 -6.69
N VAL A 71 25.06 -3.50 -7.40
CA VAL A 71 24.81 -3.11 -8.81
C VAL A 71 24.82 -4.29 -9.78
N SER A 72 25.21 -5.48 -9.29
CA SER A 72 25.25 -6.71 -10.06
C SER A 72 25.15 -7.96 -9.20
N PHE A 73 24.75 -9.07 -9.82
CA PHE A 73 24.80 -10.39 -9.17
C PHE A 73 26.21 -10.74 -8.65
N THR A 74 27.27 -10.42 -9.39
CA THR A 74 28.65 -10.72 -8.99
C THR A 74 29.07 -9.99 -7.71
N GLU A 75 28.47 -8.84 -7.42
CA GLU A 75 28.66 -8.11 -6.17
C GLU A 75 27.79 -8.72 -5.06
N ALA A 76 26.50 -8.92 -5.34
CA ALA A 76 25.56 -9.56 -4.42
C ALA A 76 26.05 -10.94 -3.93
N GLU A 77 26.61 -11.75 -4.83
CA GLU A 77 27.10 -13.09 -4.54
C GLU A 77 28.25 -13.08 -3.52
N LYS A 78 29.04 -11.99 -3.42
CA LYS A 78 30.14 -11.90 -2.44
C LYS A 78 29.62 -11.68 -1.02
N GLU A 79 28.44 -11.11 -0.88
CA GLU A 79 27.85 -10.72 0.39
C GLU A 79 26.97 -11.82 1.01
N SER A 80 27.20 -12.09 2.30
CA SER A 80 26.54 -13.22 2.98
C SER A 80 25.05 -12.97 3.26
N CYS A 81 24.63 -11.72 3.44
CA CYS A 81 23.23 -11.35 3.61
C CYS A 81 22.41 -11.66 2.35
N TRP A 82 22.89 -11.24 1.18
CA TRP A 82 22.25 -11.48 -0.11
C TRP A 82 22.17 -12.97 -0.46
N ARG A 83 23.26 -13.73 -0.27
CA ARG A 83 23.22 -15.19 -0.45
C ARG A 83 22.18 -15.87 0.44
N ARG A 84 22.11 -15.50 1.72
CA ARG A 84 21.14 -16.07 2.67
C ARG A 84 19.70 -15.71 2.31
N ALA A 85 19.45 -14.48 1.90
CA ALA A 85 18.13 -14.03 1.45
C ALA A 85 17.67 -14.84 0.23
N MET A 86 18.55 -15.01 -0.77
CA MET A 86 18.26 -15.78 -1.98
C MET A 86 17.97 -17.25 -1.68
N ILE A 87 18.76 -17.90 -0.81
CA ILE A 87 18.50 -19.29 -0.39
C ILE A 87 17.16 -19.41 0.35
N LYS A 88 16.85 -18.47 1.24
CA LYS A 88 15.58 -18.46 1.97
C LYS A 88 14.40 -18.37 1.02
N GLU A 89 14.50 -17.52 0.00
CA GLU A 89 13.46 -17.38 -1.03
C GLU A 89 13.30 -18.67 -1.85
N MET A 90 14.41 -19.23 -2.36
CA MET A 90 14.36 -20.50 -3.12
C MET A 90 13.72 -21.63 -2.31
N ASN A 91 14.09 -21.76 -1.03
CA ASN A 91 13.47 -22.74 -0.13
C ASN A 91 11.98 -22.48 0.11
N SER A 92 11.54 -21.21 0.09
CA SER A 92 10.13 -20.86 0.25
C SER A 92 9.31 -21.21 -0.99
N ILE A 93 9.91 -21.17 -2.18
CA ILE A 93 9.27 -21.50 -3.46
C ILE A 93 9.18 -23.01 -3.65
N GLU A 94 10.25 -23.74 -3.32
CA GLU A 94 10.34 -25.18 -3.54
C GLU A 94 9.46 -25.98 -2.56
N GLY A 95 8.98 -25.33 -1.48
CA GLY A 95 8.31 -25.99 -0.38
C GLY A 95 9.32 -26.83 0.41
N TYR A 96 9.26 -26.78 1.74
CA TYR A 96 10.09 -27.64 2.58
C TYR A 96 9.93 -29.11 2.14
N VAL A 97 11.00 -29.70 1.59
CA VAL A 97 11.10 -31.15 1.33
C VAL A 97 11.24 -31.90 2.63
#